data_AF-A0A7S0FBU9-F1
#
_entry.id   AF-A0A7S0FBU9-F1
#
_cell.length_a   1.000
_cell.length_b   1.000
_cell.length_c   1.000
_cell.angle_alpha   90.00
_cell.angle_beta   90.00
_cell.angle_gamma   90.00
#
_symmetry.space_group_name_H-M   'P 1'
#
loop_
_entity.id
_entity.type
_entity.pdbx_description
1 polymer ?
#
loop_
_entity_poly.entity_id
_entity_poly.type
_entity_poly.pdbx_seq_one_letter_code
_entity_poly.pdbx_strand_id
1 'polypeptide(L)'
;CAEALTAQHLRELKSLQEPPGAVGSVLEVTAILLGTDDTRWHNVRKVLQKNLPERIRSFNFERVTLGQFRRVQKLLLRPGFDEESIGRVCPAALPLATWCRTVGTHLAESGFRGSLEVDVFVSDMVDQLQGCNAGSMEHPLLQELQEPQPQPEPMEAEQSTFIDRLPVEHGGLAITPDLALLSAEERRRVTELQVERPGVSSIVFHGSTDCTGLDIPRLVRLAPGEVLVYPEPGSKPPPGQGLNKHATVTMHGCWPPNARGRLQDVRSQERYREKIRRMTEERGATFLDYNCSTGVWRFQVEHF
;
A
#
# COMPACT_ATOMS: atom_id res chain seq x y z
N CYS A 1 -18.65 -12.69 1.24
CA CYS A 1 -17.79 -13.90 1.38
C CYS A 1 -17.99 -14.67 2.68
N ALA A 2 -17.94 -14.04 3.87
CA ALA A 2 -18.05 -14.76 5.15
C ALA A 2 -19.40 -15.48 5.37
N GLU A 3 -20.49 -14.97 4.79
CA GLU A 3 -21.82 -15.61 4.86
C GLU A 3 -21.95 -16.86 3.96
N ALA A 4 -21.13 -16.95 2.91
CA ALA A 4 -21.10 -18.11 2.01
C ALA A 4 -20.26 -19.28 2.58
N LEU A 5 -19.47 -19.05 3.64
CA LEU A 5 -18.64 -20.07 4.27
C LEU A 5 -19.42 -20.79 5.37
N THR A 6 -19.87 -22.02 5.10
CA THR A 6 -20.68 -22.82 6.03
C THR A 6 -19.85 -23.79 6.86
N ALA A 7 -20.41 -24.29 7.97
CA ALA A 7 -19.79 -25.35 8.78
C ALA A 7 -19.58 -26.67 8.01
N GLN A 8 -20.35 -26.90 6.94
CA GLN A 8 -20.15 -28.04 6.05
C GLN A 8 -18.88 -27.87 5.22
N HIS A 9 -18.67 -26.70 4.60
CA HIS A 9 -17.46 -26.40 3.84
C HIS A 9 -16.19 -26.61 4.70
N LEU A 10 -16.22 -26.16 5.96
CA LEU A 10 -15.08 -26.33 6.87
C LEU A 10 -14.79 -27.79 7.24
N ARG A 11 -15.83 -28.62 7.39
CA ARG A 11 -15.65 -30.06 7.65
C ARG A 11 -15.02 -30.77 6.46
N GLU A 12 -15.49 -30.46 5.25
CA GLU A 12 -14.95 -31.00 4.00
C GLU A 12 -13.49 -30.61 3.81
N LEU A 13 -13.14 -29.33 3.93
CA LEU A 13 -11.75 -28.85 3.83
C LEU A 13 -10.84 -29.46 4.90
N LYS A 14 -11.32 -29.64 6.13
CA LYS A 14 -10.56 -30.25 7.23
C LYS A 14 -10.39 -31.76 7.08
N SER A 15 -11.22 -32.43 6.27
CA SER A 15 -11.16 -33.88 6.03
C SER A 15 -10.08 -34.27 5.02
N LEU A 16 -9.58 -33.32 4.23
CA LEU A 16 -8.51 -33.54 3.26
C LEU A 16 -7.25 -34.08 3.94
N GLN A 17 -6.67 -35.14 3.39
CA GLN A 17 -5.36 -35.63 3.84
C GLN A 17 -4.25 -34.66 3.45
N GLU A 18 -4.29 -34.15 2.22
CA GLU A 18 -3.43 -33.09 1.71
C GLU A 18 -4.20 -32.30 0.64
N PRO A 19 -4.27 -30.95 0.72
CA PRO A 19 -5.07 -30.17 -0.21
C PRO A 19 -4.37 -30.04 -1.58
N PRO A 20 -5.04 -30.36 -2.70
CA PRO A 20 -4.42 -30.39 -4.02
C PRO A 20 -4.18 -28.99 -4.60
N GLY A 21 -3.01 -28.78 -5.19
CA GLY A 21 -2.69 -27.64 -6.08
C GLY A 21 -3.23 -26.27 -5.64
N ALA A 22 -4.22 -25.78 -6.39
CA ALA A 22 -4.85 -24.49 -6.16
C ALA A 22 -5.63 -24.41 -4.83
N VAL A 23 -6.29 -25.50 -4.42
CA VAL A 23 -7.01 -25.58 -3.13
C VAL A 23 -6.03 -25.44 -1.97
N GLY A 24 -4.86 -26.07 -2.07
CA GLY A 24 -3.78 -25.88 -1.09
C GLY A 24 -3.33 -24.42 -1.01
N SER A 25 -3.20 -23.76 -2.17
CA SER A 25 -2.84 -22.34 -2.23
C SER A 25 -3.90 -21.43 -1.59
N VAL A 26 -5.20 -21.70 -1.77
CA VAL A 26 -6.30 -20.95 -1.11
C VAL A 26 -6.21 -21.05 0.41
N LEU A 27 -6.01 -22.27 0.92
CA LEU A 27 -5.91 -22.51 2.35
C LEU A 27 -4.64 -21.90 2.96
N GLU A 28 -3.53 -21.93 2.21
CA GLU A 28 -2.29 -21.26 2.58
C GLU A 28 -2.46 -19.73 2.65
N VAL A 29 -3.05 -19.10 1.64
CA VAL A 29 -3.34 -17.65 1.64
C VAL A 29 -4.21 -17.28 2.84
N THR A 30 -5.25 -18.06 3.11
CA THR A 30 -6.13 -17.86 4.27
C THR A 30 -5.35 -17.90 5.58
N ALA A 31 -4.45 -18.87 5.75
CA ALA A 31 -3.63 -19.00 6.94
C ALA A 31 -2.65 -17.83 7.11
N ILE A 32 -2.03 -17.37 6.01
CA ILE A 32 -1.09 -16.23 6.02
C ILE A 32 -1.80 -14.94 6.43
N LEU A 33 -2.95 -14.65 5.83
CA LEU A 33 -3.75 -13.45 6.15
C LEU A 33 -4.18 -13.45 7.62
N LEU A 34 -4.53 -14.62 8.16
CA LEU A 34 -4.92 -14.77 9.55
C LEU A 34 -3.75 -14.89 10.55
N GLY A 35 -2.52 -14.59 10.13
CA GLY A 35 -1.35 -14.48 11.00
C GLY A 35 -0.62 -15.79 11.30
N THR A 36 -0.76 -16.81 10.43
CA THR A 36 -0.03 -18.08 10.59
C THR A 36 1.30 -18.03 9.83
N ASP A 37 2.42 -18.08 10.56
CA ASP A 37 3.76 -17.99 9.96
C ASP A 37 4.16 -19.27 9.19
N ASP A 38 3.97 -20.44 9.83
CA ASP A 38 4.24 -21.76 9.24
C ASP A 38 3.00 -22.30 8.51
N THR A 39 3.09 -22.37 7.18
CA THR A 39 2.00 -22.77 6.28
C THR A 39 2.01 -24.25 5.91
N ARG A 40 2.74 -25.10 6.63
CA ARG A 40 2.58 -26.56 6.49
C ARG A 40 1.15 -26.99 6.78
N TRP A 41 0.65 -27.99 6.06
CA TRP A 41 -0.75 -28.42 6.10
C TRP A 41 -1.26 -28.67 7.53
N HIS A 42 -0.47 -29.29 8.40
CA HIS A 42 -0.84 -29.52 9.81
C HIS A 42 -1.22 -28.22 10.55
N ASN A 43 -0.57 -27.10 10.26
CA ASN A 43 -0.86 -25.80 10.88
C ASN A 43 -2.00 -25.07 10.18
N VAL A 44 -2.05 -25.12 8.84
CA VAL A 44 -3.17 -24.59 8.06
C VAL A 44 -4.50 -25.24 8.48
N ARG A 45 -4.48 -26.56 8.71
CA ARG A 45 -5.65 -27.31 9.20
C ARG A 45 -6.17 -26.83 10.55
N LYS A 46 -5.31 -26.23 11.39
CA LYS A 46 -5.73 -25.64 12.68
C LYS A 46 -6.48 -24.33 12.52
N VAL A 47 -6.38 -23.66 11.37
CA VAL A 47 -7.10 -22.43 11.05
C VAL A 47 -8.56 -22.71 10.68
N LEU A 48 -8.85 -23.90 10.14
CA LEU A 48 -10.18 -24.39 9.74
C LEU A 48 -11.02 -24.83 10.94
N GLN A 49 -11.33 -23.89 11.83
CA GLN A 49 -12.19 -24.09 13.00
C GLN A 49 -13.54 -23.41 12.81
N LYS A 50 -14.50 -23.73 13.68
CA LYS A 50 -15.87 -23.20 13.63
C LYS A 50 -15.94 -21.66 13.68
N ASN A 51 -14.96 -20.99 14.29
CA ASN A 51 -14.87 -19.53 14.39
C ASN A 51 -14.19 -18.86 13.18
N LEU A 52 -13.76 -19.61 12.16
CA LEU A 52 -13.14 -19.04 10.97
C LEU A 52 -14.01 -17.96 10.28
N PRO A 53 -15.34 -18.14 10.09
CA PRO A 53 -16.17 -17.11 9.49
C PRO A 53 -16.16 -15.78 10.26
N GLU A 54 -16.13 -15.82 11.59
CA GLU A 54 -16.04 -14.61 12.42
C GLU A 54 -14.70 -13.91 12.24
N ARG A 55 -13.59 -14.67 12.24
CA ARG A 55 -12.24 -14.15 12.00
C ARG A 55 -12.09 -13.49 10.64
N ILE A 56 -12.76 -14.03 9.62
CA ILE A 56 -12.81 -13.46 8.27
C ILE A 56 -13.61 -12.14 8.26
N ARG A 57 -14.73 -12.05 8.99
CA ARG A 57 -15.53 -10.81 9.10
C ARG A 57 -14.79 -9.71 9.84
N SER A 58 -14.10 -10.07 10.92
CA SER A 58 -13.32 -9.12 11.74
C SER A 58 -11.90 -8.89 11.22
N PHE A 59 -11.60 -9.33 9.99
CA PHE A 59 -10.28 -9.20 9.42
C PHE A 59 -9.96 -7.72 9.16
N ASN A 60 -8.80 -7.25 9.65
CA ASN A 60 -8.33 -5.89 9.44
C ASN A 60 -7.12 -5.90 8.50
N PHE A 61 -7.27 -5.23 7.36
CA PHE A 61 -6.26 -5.08 6.31
C PHE A 61 -5.00 -4.34 6.78
N GLU A 62 -5.11 -3.39 7.71
CA GLU A 62 -3.98 -2.61 8.24
C GLU A 62 -2.97 -3.46 9.04
N ARG A 63 -3.41 -4.63 9.52
CA ARG A 63 -2.55 -5.55 10.30
C ARG A 63 -1.70 -6.46 9.41
N VAL A 64 -1.92 -6.44 8.10
CA VAL A 64 -1.15 -7.25 7.16
C VAL A 64 0.25 -6.67 7.04
N THR A 65 1.28 -7.50 7.14
CA THR A 65 2.67 -7.08 6.92
C THR A 65 3.05 -7.20 5.45
N LEU A 66 4.05 -6.42 5.00
CA LEU A 66 4.57 -6.52 3.62
C LEU A 66 5.06 -7.95 3.27
N GLY A 67 5.60 -8.67 4.25
CA GLY A 67 6.01 -10.07 4.08
C GLY A 67 4.82 -11.01 3.85
N GLN A 68 3.71 -10.83 4.58
CA GLN A 68 2.47 -11.57 4.34
C GLN A 68 1.90 -11.23 2.97
N PHE A 69 1.81 -9.94 2.60
CA PHE A 69 1.34 -9.50 1.30
C PHE A 69 2.11 -10.15 0.14
N ARG A 70 3.45 -10.11 0.15
CA ARG A 70 4.27 -10.72 -0.91
C ARG A 70 4.03 -12.22 -1.06
N ARG A 71 3.87 -12.95 0.06
CA ARG A 71 3.57 -14.39 0.03
C ARG A 71 2.18 -14.65 -0.54
N VAL A 72 1.19 -13.88 -0.11
CA VAL A 72 -0.19 -13.95 -0.62
C VAL A 72 -0.20 -13.72 -2.13
N GLN A 73 0.45 -12.66 -2.61
CA GLN A 73 0.48 -12.34 -4.04
C GLN A 73 1.12 -13.43 -4.90
N LYS A 74 2.25 -13.98 -4.45
CA LYS A 74 2.91 -15.10 -5.15
C LYS A 74 1.99 -16.32 -5.30
N LEU A 75 1.07 -16.53 -4.37
CA LEU A 75 0.12 -17.64 -4.40
C LEU A 75 -1.10 -17.33 -5.28
N LEU A 76 -1.61 -16.10 -5.23
CA LEU A 76 -2.76 -15.66 -6.03
C LEU A 76 -2.46 -15.63 -7.54
N LEU A 77 -1.20 -15.42 -7.93
CA LEU A 77 -0.76 -15.38 -9.33
C LEU A 77 -0.35 -16.75 -9.90
N ARG A 78 -0.45 -17.83 -9.11
CA ARG A 78 -0.15 -19.17 -9.64
C ARG A 78 -1.17 -19.57 -10.71
N PRO A 79 -0.73 -20.23 -11.80
CA PRO A 79 -1.67 -20.80 -12.76
C PRO A 79 -2.59 -21.81 -12.05
N GLY A 80 -3.89 -21.66 -12.23
CA GLY A 80 -4.93 -22.47 -11.57
C GLY A 80 -5.51 -21.85 -10.30
N PHE A 81 -5.00 -20.71 -9.83
CA PHE A 81 -5.70 -19.90 -8.81
C PHE A 81 -6.82 -19.10 -9.49
N ASP A 82 -7.79 -19.78 -10.07
CA ASP A 82 -9.01 -19.23 -10.65
C ASP A 82 -10.22 -19.92 -10.04
N GLU A 83 -11.29 -19.17 -9.84
CA GLU A 83 -12.46 -19.63 -9.11
C GLU A 83 -13.17 -20.78 -9.85
N GLU A 84 -13.11 -20.80 -11.18
CA GLU A 84 -13.69 -21.87 -11.99
C GLU A 84 -12.98 -23.22 -11.77
N SER A 85 -11.65 -23.24 -11.89
CA SER A 85 -10.85 -24.45 -11.68
C SER A 85 -10.89 -24.92 -10.24
N ILE A 86 -10.85 -23.99 -9.27
CA ILE A 86 -10.99 -24.32 -7.85
C ILE A 86 -12.37 -24.92 -7.56
N GLY A 87 -13.43 -24.35 -8.14
CA GLY A 87 -14.80 -24.84 -7.99
C GLY A 87 -14.99 -26.25 -8.54
N ARG A 88 -14.33 -26.59 -9.65
CA ARG A 88 -14.37 -27.95 -10.23
C ARG A 88 -13.70 -28.99 -9.33
N VAL A 89 -12.62 -28.62 -8.61
CA VAL A 89 -11.84 -29.55 -7.77
C VAL A 89 -12.41 -29.63 -6.34
N CYS A 90 -12.74 -28.50 -5.74
CA CYS A 90 -13.25 -28.42 -4.38
C CYS A 90 -14.20 -27.21 -4.23
N PRO A 91 -15.52 -27.40 -4.46
CA PRO A 91 -16.51 -26.34 -4.29
C PRO A 91 -16.49 -25.69 -2.90
N ALA A 92 -16.19 -26.47 -1.86
CA ALA A 92 -16.08 -25.97 -0.49
C ALA A 92 -14.97 -24.90 -0.29
N ALA A 93 -13.98 -24.83 -1.19
CA ALA A 93 -12.91 -23.84 -1.14
C ALA A 93 -13.31 -22.50 -1.77
N LEU A 94 -14.38 -22.44 -2.57
CA LEU A 94 -14.79 -21.25 -3.33
C LEU A 94 -14.97 -20.00 -2.45
N PRO A 95 -15.72 -20.03 -1.32
CA PRO A 95 -15.90 -18.83 -0.52
C PRO A 95 -14.59 -18.24 0.03
N LEU A 96 -13.61 -19.12 0.31
CA LEU A 96 -12.27 -18.71 0.73
C LEU A 96 -11.45 -18.19 -0.44
N ALA A 97 -11.55 -18.82 -1.62
CA ALA A 97 -10.84 -18.38 -2.83
C ALA A 97 -11.26 -16.96 -3.23
N THR A 98 -12.57 -16.69 -3.29
CA THR A 98 -13.11 -15.36 -3.58
C THR A 98 -12.66 -14.35 -2.52
N TRP A 99 -12.74 -14.69 -1.22
CA TRP A 99 -12.25 -13.81 -0.16
C TRP A 99 -10.75 -13.50 -0.28
N CYS A 100 -9.92 -14.52 -0.54
CA CYS A 100 -8.49 -14.35 -0.74
C CYS A 100 -8.18 -13.41 -1.91
N ARG A 101 -8.93 -13.53 -3.02
CA ARG A 101 -8.81 -12.64 -4.18
C ARG A 101 -9.21 -11.21 -3.83
N THR A 102 -10.37 -11.01 -3.22
CA THR A 102 -10.84 -9.68 -2.80
C THR A 102 -9.84 -9.00 -1.87
N VAL A 103 -9.33 -9.72 -0.87
CA VAL A 103 -8.33 -9.19 0.06
C VAL A 103 -7.02 -8.90 -0.67
N GLY A 104 -6.55 -9.80 -1.54
CA GLY A 104 -5.34 -9.59 -2.32
C GLY A 104 -5.41 -8.37 -3.23
N THR A 105 -6.53 -8.18 -3.93
CA THR A 105 -6.79 -7.00 -4.77
C THR A 105 -6.87 -5.74 -3.92
N HIS A 106 -7.62 -5.77 -2.82
CA HIS A 106 -7.73 -4.61 -1.93
C HIS A 106 -6.37 -4.21 -1.36
N LEU A 107 -5.55 -5.16 -0.88
CA LEU A 107 -4.20 -4.87 -0.39
C LEU A 107 -3.28 -4.32 -1.49
N ALA A 108 -3.51 -4.70 -2.75
CA ALA A 108 -2.76 -4.17 -3.89
C ALA A 108 -3.16 -2.72 -4.21
N GLU A 109 -4.46 -2.40 -4.10
CA GLU A 109 -5.02 -1.07 -4.34
C GLU A 109 -4.77 -0.11 -3.17
N SER A 110 -4.82 -0.59 -1.93
CA SER A 110 -4.82 0.20 -0.69
C SER A 110 -3.42 0.61 -0.20
N GLY A 111 -2.36 0.41 -0.97
CA GLY A 111 -1.05 1.02 -0.68
C GLY A 111 0.02 0.12 -0.05
N PHE A 112 0.06 -1.20 -0.34
CA PHE A 112 1.33 -1.96 -0.19
C PHE A 112 2.36 -1.63 -1.30
N ARG A 113 2.25 -0.44 -1.89
CA ARG A 113 3.20 0.20 -2.80
C ARG A 113 4.43 0.65 -2.01
N GLY A 114 5.22 -0.32 -1.57
CA GLY A 114 6.23 -0.14 -0.52
C GLY A 114 7.64 -0.56 -0.90
N SER A 115 7.81 -1.04 -2.13
CA SER A 115 9.11 -1.43 -2.64
C SER A 115 9.09 -1.30 -4.15
N LEU A 116 10.16 -0.73 -4.71
CA LEU A 116 10.38 -0.63 -6.15
C LEU A 116 10.46 -1.99 -6.88
N GLU A 117 10.25 -3.14 -6.22
CA GLU A 117 9.90 -4.41 -6.88
C GLU A 117 8.37 -4.67 -6.90
N VAL A 118 7.65 -4.21 -5.87
CA VAL A 118 6.20 -4.43 -5.70
C VAL A 118 5.39 -3.48 -6.57
N ASP A 119 5.85 -2.26 -6.85
CA ASP A 119 5.03 -1.27 -7.58
C ASP A 119 4.81 -1.54 -9.07
N VAL A 120 5.84 -2.05 -9.77
CA VAL A 120 5.70 -2.50 -11.18
C VAL A 120 4.90 -3.79 -11.22
N PHE A 121 5.17 -4.69 -10.26
CA PHE A 121 4.44 -5.93 -10.10
C PHE A 121 2.95 -5.72 -9.81
N VAL A 122 2.59 -4.75 -8.97
CA VAL A 122 1.20 -4.43 -8.60
C VAL A 122 0.41 -3.87 -9.78
N SER A 123 1.02 -3.04 -10.64
CA SER A 123 0.34 -2.51 -11.83
C SER A 123 -0.04 -3.63 -12.80
N ASP A 124 0.93 -4.45 -13.23
CA ASP A 124 0.69 -5.59 -14.13
C ASP A 124 -0.24 -6.65 -13.51
N MET A 125 -0.26 -6.74 -12.18
CA MET A 125 -1.05 -7.70 -11.42
C MET A 125 -2.50 -7.26 -11.22
N VAL A 126 -2.77 -5.97 -11.01
CA VAL A 126 -4.15 -5.46 -10.98
C VAL A 126 -4.82 -5.74 -12.33
N ASP A 127 -4.10 -5.54 -13.43
CA ASP A 127 -4.56 -5.88 -14.78
C ASP A 127 -4.82 -7.40 -14.94
N GLN A 128 -3.94 -8.26 -14.41
CA GLN A 128 -4.11 -9.72 -14.47
C GLN A 128 -5.22 -10.26 -13.56
N LEU A 129 -5.44 -9.68 -12.39
CA LEU A 129 -6.49 -10.08 -11.44
C LEU A 129 -7.87 -9.59 -11.87
N GLN A 130 -7.95 -8.46 -12.57
CA GLN A 130 -9.19 -7.89 -13.11
C GLN A 130 -9.60 -8.53 -14.46
N GLY A 131 -8.71 -9.28 -15.12
CA GLY A 131 -8.95 -9.95 -16.41
C GLY A 131 -9.95 -11.12 -16.43
N CYS A 132 -10.75 -11.34 -15.38
CA CYS A 132 -11.73 -12.42 -15.30
C CYS A 132 -13.18 -11.89 -15.18
N ASN A 133 -13.70 -11.50 -16.35
CA ASN A 133 -15.10 -11.43 -16.83
C ASN A 133 -16.16 -10.50 -16.18
N ALA A 134 -16.75 -9.66 -17.03
CA ALA A 134 -18.19 -9.39 -17.02
C ALA A 134 -18.70 -9.39 -18.46
N GLY A 135 -19.46 -10.44 -18.80
CA GLY A 135 -20.19 -10.55 -20.07
C GLY A 135 -21.36 -9.58 -20.15
N SER A 136 -21.66 -9.19 -21.38
CA SER A 136 -22.73 -8.30 -21.80
C SER A 136 -24.11 -8.69 -21.27
N MET A 137 -24.88 -7.68 -20.83
CA MET A 137 -26.33 -7.62 -21.02
C MET A 137 -26.71 -6.19 -21.40
N GLU A 138 -27.45 -6.05 -22.50
CA GLU A 138 -27.97 -4.79 -23.02
C GLU A 138 -29.35 -4.41 -22.43
N HIS A 139 -29.49 -3.11 -22.10
CA HIS A 139 -30.66 -2.18 -22.20
C HIS A 139 -32.03 -2.52 -21.54
N PRO A 140 -32.99 -1.56 -21.31
CA PRO A 140 -33.00 -0.11 -21.59
C PRO A 140 -33.65 0.86 -20.53
N LEU A 141 -33.42 2.19 -20.70
CA LEU A 141 -34.31 3.40 -20.56
C LEU A 141 -35.44 3.39 -19.47
N LEU A 142 -35.79 4.40 -18.65
CA LEU A 142 -35.71 5.88 -18.48
C LEU A 142 -35.84 6.14 -16.94
N GLN A 143 -35.52 7.27 -16.31
CA GLN A 143 -36.14 8.60 -16.48
C GLN A 143 -35.46 9.63 -15.56
N GLU A 144 -35.39 10.87 -16.06
CA GLU A 144 -34.92 12.10 -15.42
C GLU A 144 -35.66 12.44 -14.12
N LEU A 145 -34.94 12.90 -13.07
CA LEU A 145 -35.42 13.89 -12.10
C LEU A 145 -34.24 14.66 -11.46
N GLN A 146 -33.99 15.85 -12.01
CA GLN A 146 -33.66 17.14 -11.37
C GLN A 146 -32.70 17.22 -10.15
N GLU A 147 -31.58 17.92 -10.34
CA GLU A 147 -30.78 18.55 -9.27
C GLU A 147 -31.59 19.60 -8.49
N PRO A 148 -31.19 19.85 -7.23
CA PRO A 148 -30.95 21.23 -6.83
C PRO A 148 -29.57 21.46 -6.20
N GLN A 149 -28.99 22.60 -6.57
CA GLN A 149 -27.79 23.28 -6.05
C GLN A 149 -28.03 23.90 -4.63
N PRO A 150 -26.96 24.34 -3.93
CA PRO A 150 -26.86 24.40 -2.47
C PRO A 150 -27.25 25.76 -1.86
N GLN A 151 -27.52 25.79 -0.55
CA GLN A 151 -27.57 27.03 0.26
C GLN A 151 -27.02 26.86 1.70
N PRO A 152 -26.57 27.96 2.35
CA PRO A 152 -25.57 27.96 3.42
C PRO A 152 -26.07 28.39 4.82
N GLU A 153 -25.14 28.37 5.79
CA GLU A 153 -25.07 29.07 7.11
C GLU A 153 -25.73 28.44 8.37
N PRO A 154 -25.35 28.82 9.63
CA PRO A 154 -24.27 29.74 10.10
C PRO A 154 -23.36 29.17 11.22
N MET A 155 -22.36 30.00 11.54
CA MET A 155 -21.37 29.93 12.61
C MET A 155 -21.96 30.37 13.97
N GLU A 156 -21.67 29.65 15.05
CA GLU A 156 -21.74 30.19 16.43
C GLU A 156 -20.51 29.74 17.24
N ALA A 157 -20.03 30.66 18.08
CA ALA A 157 -18.74 30.66 18.74
C ALA A 157 -18.87 30.51 20.27
N GLU A 158 -17.70 30.35 20.91
CA GLU A 158 -17.37 30.60 22.35
C GLU A 158 -17.61 29.44 23.34
N GLN A 159 -16.73 29.07 24.30
CA GLN A 159 -15.58 29.72 24.96
C GLN A 159 -14.74 28.72 25.81
N SER A 160 -13.40 28.89 25.84
CA SER A 160 -12.38 28.60 26.91
C SER A 160 -12.28 27.20 27.58
N THR A 161 -11.10 26.56 27.67
CA THR A 161 -9.94 26.97 28.51
C THR A 161 -8.59 26.34 28.07
N PHE A 162 -7.51 27.13 28.23
CA PHE A 162 -6.06 26.78 28.25
C PHE A 162 -5.78 25.54 29.15
N ILE A 163 -4.90 24.56 28.90
CA ILE A 163 -3.43 24.49 28.62
C ILE A 163 -3.21 23.08 27.97
N ASP A 164 -2.53 22.86 26.84
CA ASP A 164 -1.07 22.77 26.65
C ASP A 164 -0.79 22.69 25.13
N ARG A 165 0.10 23.55 24.60
CA ARG A 165 0.35 23.64 23.16
C ARG A 165 1.31 22.54 22.70
N LEU A 166 0.76 21.38 22.33
CA LEU A 166 1.43 20.45 21.41
C LEU A 166 1.43 21.04 19.99
N PRO A 167 2.50 20.85 19.19
CA PRO A 167 2.53 21.28 17.79
C PRO A 167 1.32 20.70 17.05
N VAL A 168 0.63 21.52 16.26
CA VAL A 168 -0.57 21.11 15.53
C VAL A 168 -0.18 20.09 14.46
N GLU A 169 -0.42 18.80 14.74
CA GLU A 169 -0.18 17.71 13.81
C GLU A 169 -1.14 17.79 12.63
N HIS A 170 -0.66 18.28 11.49
CA HIS A 170 -1.32 18.09 10.20
C HIS A 170 -0.87 16.72 9.65
N GLY A 171 -1.41 15.64 10.22
CA GLY A 171 -1.11 14.27 9.77
C GLY A 171 0.34 13.82 9.98
N GLY A 172 1.05 14.37 10.98
CA GLY A 172 2.41 13.97 11.36
C GLY A 172 3.52 14.34 10.37
N LEU A 173 3.31 15.34 9.51
CA LEU A 173 4.32 15.88 8.60
C LEU A 173 4.98 17.14 9.19
N ALA A 174 6.30 17.18 9.14
CA ALA A 174 7.13 18.35 9.41
C ALA A 174 7.54 19.00 8.08
N ILE A 175 7.30 20.31 7.95
CA ILE A 175 7.62 21.08 6.75
C ILE A 175 8.65 22.15 7.13
N THR A 176 9.76 22.22 6.39
CA THR A 176 10.85 23.17 6.62
C THR A 176 11.20 23.89 5.32
N PRO A 177 11.34 25.23 5.31
CA PRO A 177 11.04 26.16 6.40
C PRO A 177 9.54 26.18 6.75
N ASP A 178 9.20 26.64 7.95
CA ASP A 178 7.81 26.80 8.37
C ASP A 178 7.12 27.86 7.49
N LEU A 179 6.30 27.36 6.56
CA LEU A 179 5.61 28.20 5.59
C LEU A 179 4.70 29.22 6.28
N ALA A 180 4.15 28.92 7.46
CA ALA A 180 3.28 29.84 8.19
C ALA A 180 4.01 31.12 8.60
N LEU A 181 5.33 31.04 8.83
CA LEU A 181 6.17 32.16 9.25
C LEU A 181 6.70 33.02 8.10
N LEU A 182 6.60 32.53 6.85
CA LEU A 182 7.09 33.24 5.67
C LEU A 182 6.10 34.32 5.19
N SER A 183 6.64 35.44 4.72
CA SER A 183 5.86 36.46 4.00
C SER A 183 5.34 35.94 2.66
N ALA A 184 4.40 36.67 2.04
CA ALA A 184 3.84 36.28 0.75
C ALA A 184 4.89 36.19 -0.38
N GLU A 185 5.93 37.03 -0.33
CA GLU A 185 7.02 37.01 -1.32
C GLU A 185 7.98 35.83 -1.08
N GLU A 186 8.32 35.56 0.17
CA GLU A 186 9.18 34.42 0.55
C GLU A 186 8.51 33.09 0.25
N ARG A 187 7.19 32.97 0.47
CA ARG A 187 6.41 31.76 0.11
C ARG A 187 6.42 31.45 -1.38
N ARG A 188 6.58 32.44 -2.26
CA ARG A 188 6.66 32.21 -3.71
C ARG A 188 8.00 31.67 -4.17
N ARG A 189 9.02 31.74 -3.32
CA ARG A 189 10.41 31.41 -3.68
C ARG A 189 11.11 30.58 -2.62
N VAL A 190 10.39 29.64 -2.00
CA VAL A 190 10.96 28.76 -0.97
C VAL A 190 12.00 27.86 -1.63
N THR A 191 13.23 27.93 -1.16
CA THR A 191 14.34 27.07 -1.60
C THR A 191 14.53 25.91 -0.64
N GLU A 192 14.92 24.75 -1.17
CA GLU A 192 15.19 23.54 -0.37
C GLU A 192 14.01 23.19 0.56
N LEU A 193 12.79 23.23 0.02
CA LEU A 193 11.58 22.86 0.74
C LEU A 193 11.69 21.39 1.17
N GLN A 194 11.76 21.15 2.47
CA GLN A 194 11.80 19.82 3.06
C GLN A 194 10.42 19.45 3.63
N VAL A 195 9.95 18.27 3.25
CA VAL A 195 8.75 17.64 3.80
C VAL A 195 9.15 16.30 4.38
N GLU A 196 8.89 16.09 5.67
CA GLU A 196 9.37 14.93 6.41
C GLU A 196 8.27 14.34 7.27
N ARG A 197 8.23 13.01 7.33
CA ARG A 197 7.57 12.28 8.40
C ARG A 197 8.65 11.61 9.24
N PRO A 198 8.88 12.06 10.48
CA PRO A 198 9.98 11.56 11.31
C PRO A 198 9.99 10.04 11.42
N GLY A 199 11.13 9.42 11.14
CA GLY A 199 11.33 7.98 11.20
C GLY A 199 10.74 7.17 10.04
N VAL A 200 10.10 7.82 9.06
CA VAL A 200 9.48 7.17 7.90
C VAL A 200 10.18 7.56 6.60
N SER A 201 10.11 8.82 6.21
CA SER A 201 10.75 9.33 5.00
C SER A 201 10.81 10.85 5.00
N SER A 202 11.67 11.41 4.17
CA SER A 202 11.76 12.83 3.89
C SER A 202 12.03 13.10 2.42
N ILE A 203 11.53 14.23 1.92
CA ILE A 203 11.75 14.74 0.58
C ILE A 203 12.30 16.15 0.71
N VAL A 204 13.37 16.46 -0.03
CA VAL A 204 13.87 17.82 -0.20
C VAL A 204 13.65 18.21 -1.65
N PHE A 205 12.77 19.16 -1.91
CA PHE A 205 12.51 19.73 -3.23
C PHE A 205 13.51 20.84 -3.52
N HIS A 206 14.34 20.65 -4.55
CA HIS A 206 15.49 21.51 -4.82
C HIS A 206 15.12 22.75 -5.64
N GLY A 207 15.82 23.86 -5.41
CA GLY A 207 15.56 25.13 -6.08
C GLY A 207 14.25 25.81 -5.63
N SER A 208 13.86 26.89 -6.30
CA SER A 208 12.73 27.73 -5.89
C SER A 208 11.37 27.03 -6.11
N THR A 209 10.51 27.03 -5.10
CA THR A 209 9.16 26.46 -5.12
C THR A 209 8.15 27.52 -4.69
N ASP A 210 7.14 27.80 -5.52
CA ASP A 210 6.00 28.62 -5.11
C ASP A 210 5.07 27.78 -4.25
N CYS A 211 5.05 28.07 -2.96
CA CYS A 211 4.24 27.40 -1.96
C CYS A 211 2.91 28.12 -1.68
N THR A 212 2.56 29.15 -2.45
CA THR A 212 1.29 29.87 -2.27
C THR A 212 0.11 28.98 -2.62
N GLY A 213 -0.78 28.77 -1.66
CA GLY A 213 -1.98 27.94 -1.85
C GLY A 213 -1.71 26.42 -1.99
N LEU A 214 -0.49 25.95 -1.74
CA LEU A 214 -0.20 24.50 -1.73
C LEU A 214 -0.59 23.88 -0.39
N ASP A 215 -1.53 22.94 -0.44
CA ASP A 215 -1.85 22.06 0.68
C ASP A 215 -0.89 20.85 0.71
N ILE A 216 0.32 21.06 1.22
CA ILE A 216 1.39 20.04 1.23
C ILE A 216 0.93 18.73 1.87
N PRO A 217 0.23 18.70 3.02
CA PRO A 217 -0.26 17.46 3.61
C PRO A 217 -1.19 16.63 2.70
N ARG A 218 -1.93 17.28 1.79
CA ARG A 218 -2.75 16.60 0.79
C ARG A 218 -1.94 16.16 -0.43
N LEU A 219 -0.93 16.95 -0.81
CA LEU A 219 -0.11 16.70 -1.99
C LEU A 219 1.01 15.67 -1.75
N VAL A 220 1.45 15.48 -0.51
CA VAL A 220 2.56 14.59 -0.17
C VAL A 220 2.13 13.53 0.83
N ARG A 221 2.26 12.26 0.44
CA ARG A 221 2.03 11.11 1.32
C ARG A 221 3.35 10.39 1.60
N LEU A 222 3.73 10.37 2.87
CA LEU A 222 4.92 9.68 3.38
C LEU A 222 4.49 8.51 4.26
N ALA A 223 4.71 7.29 3.81
CA ALA A 223 4.39 6.07 4.56
C ALA A 223 5.57 5.09 4.55
N PRO A 224 5.63 4.11 5.48
CA PRO A 224 6.74 3.16 5.51
C PRO A 224 6.91 2.42 4.18
N GLY A 225 8.04 2.65 3.51
CA GLY A 225 8.32 2.10 2.18
C GLY A 225 7.66 2.83 1.01
N GLU A 226 6.89 3.90 1.25
CA GLU A 226 6.15 4.64 0.22
C GLU A 226 6.45 6.14 0.30
N VAL A 227 6.71 6.75 -0.86
CA VAL A 227 6.80 8.20 -1.03
C VAL A 227 5.98 8.56 -2.25
N LEU A 228 4.91 9.33 -2.07
CA LEU A 228 4.04 9.78 -3.15
C LEU A 228 3.86 11.29 -3.11
N VAL A 229 3.99 11.90 -4.28
CA VAL A 229 3.70 13.31 -4.52
C VAL A 229 2.61 13.36 -5.58
N TYR A 230 1.54 14.12 -5.33
CA TYR A 230 0.30 14.12 -6.11
C TYR A 230 -0.43 12.76 -6.09
N PRO A 231 -0.93 12.30 -4.92
CA PRO A 231 -1.60 10.99 -4.81
C PRO A 231 -2.92 10.91 -5.58
N GLU A 232 -3.58 12.05 -5.83
CA GLU A 232 -4.86 12.10 -6.55
C GLU A 232 -4.65 12.02 -8.06
N PRO A 233 -5.37 11.14 -8.79
CA PRO A 233 -5.29 11.05 -10.25
C PRO A 233 -5.57 12.40 -10.92
N GLY A 234 -4.72 12.79 -11.88
CA GLY A 234 -4.86 14.06 -12.61
C GLY A 234 -4.45 15.31 -11.83
N SER A 235 -4.04 15.21 -10.57
CA SER A 235 -3.57 16.37 -9.78
C SER A 235 -2.11 16.77 -10.07
N LYS A 236 -1.37 15.91 -10.77
CA LYS A 236 0.06 16.11 -11.09
C LYS A 236 0.24 17.18 -12.19
N PRO A 237 0.93 18.30 -11.91
CA PRO A 237 1.23 19.31 -12.91
C PRO A 237 2.39 18.89 -13.81
N PRO A 238 2.71 19.63 -14.89
CA PRO A 238 3.88 19.37 -15.73
C PRO A 238 5.22 19.43 -14.96
N PRO A 239 6.28 18.78 -15.45
CA PRO A 239 7.61 18.85 -14.83
C PRO A 239 8.11 20.29 -14.67
N GLY A 240 8.69 20.59 -13.51
CA GLY A 240 9.15 21.92 -13.10
C GLY A 240 8.08 22.78 -12.42
N GLN A 241 6.82 22.36 -12.38
CA GLN A 241 5.74 23.11 -11.73
C GLN A 241 5.37 22.52 -10.37
N GLY A 242 5.09 23.40 -9.39
CA GLY A 242 4.74 22.99 -8.03
C GLY A 242 5.83 22.09 -7.41
N LEU A 243 5.40 20.94 -6.90
CA LEU A 243 6.26 19.90 -6.34
C LEU A 243 6.73 18.88 -7.38
N ASN A 244 6.27 18.96 -8.64
CA ASN A 244 6.68 18.03 -9.70
C ASN A 244 8.04 18.44 -10.29
N LYS A 245 9.10 18.32 -9.50
CA LYS A 245 10.43 18.87 -9.81
C LYS A 245 11.53 18.05 -9.15
N HIS A 246 12.76 18.45 -9.43
CA HIS A 246 13.94 17.77 -8.91
C HIS A 246 13.93 17.72 -7.39
N ALA A 247 14.13 16.53 -6.83
CA ALA A 247 14.09 16.32 -5.39
C ALA A 247 15.01 15.18 -4.95
N THR A 248 15.50 15.29 -3.72
CA THR A 248 16.17 14.20 -3.01
C THR A 248 15.20 13.53 -2.05
N VAL A 249 15.07 12.22 -2.14
CA VAL A 249 14.22 11.41 -1.28
C VAL A 249 15.10 10.59 -0.33
N THR A 250 14.74 10.57 0.95
CA THR A 250 15.32 9.69 1.98
C THR A 250 14.23 8.82 2.57
N MET A 251 14.39 7.51 2.51
CA MET A 251 13.44 6.53 3.08
C MET A 251 14.09 5.75 4.22
N HIS A 252 13.32 5.56 5.29
CA HIS A 252 13.73 4.80 6.47
C HIS A 252 13.02 3.44 6.51
N GLY A 253 13.63 2.46 7.16
CA GLY A 253 13.05 1.12 7.34
C GLY A 253 13.12 0.22 6.10
N CYS A 254 13.93 0.59 5.09
CA CYS A 254 14.14 -0.17 3.87
C CYS A 254 15.15 -1.29 4.10
N TRP A 255 14.77 -2.34 4.82
CA TRP A 255 15.67 -3.45 5.17
C TRP A 255 15.74 -4.53 4.09
N PRO A 256 16.87 -5.26 3.98
CA PRO A 256 16.92 -6.42 3.10
C PRO A 256 15.88 -7.49 3.52
N PRO A 257 15.24 -8.18 2.55
CA PRO A 257 14.25 -9.20 2.86
C PRO A 257 14.89 -10.32 3.69
N ASN A 258 14.16 -10.79 4.71
CA ASN A 258 14.59 -11.79 5.68
C ASN A 258 15.75 -11.37 6.59
N ALA A 259 16.26 -10.15 6.48
CA ALA A 259 17.42 -9.74 7.23
C ALA A 259 17.11 -9.20 8.62
N ARG A 260 15.97 -8.53 8.89
CA ARG A 260 15.67 -7.84 10.18
C ARG A 260 16.95 -7.33 10.90
N GLY A 261 17.85 -6.65 10.17
CA GLY A 261 19.13 -6.13 10.69
C GLY A 261 20.30 -7.13 10.85
N ARG A 262 20.29 -8.30 10.19
CA ARG A 262 21.30 -9.38 10.34
C ARG A 262 22.23 -9.62 9.15
N LEU A 263 22.20 -8.81 8.09
CA LEU A 263 23.27 -8.88 7.09
C LEU A 263 24.54 -8.29 7.70
N GLN A 264 25.31 -9.10 8.44
CA GLN A 264 26.57 -8.67 9.06
C GLN A 264 27.77 -8.80 8.09
N ASP A 265 27.66 -9.69 7.10
CA ASP A 265 28.73 -9.92 6.13
C ASP A 265 28.84 -8.76 5.12
N VAL A 266 30.03 -8.17 5.03
CA VAL A 266 30.32 -7.00 4.19
C VAL A 266 30.03 -7.27 2.71
N ARG A 267 30.40 -8.45 2.20
CA ARG A 267 30.17 -8.82 0.79
C ARG A 267 28.69 -8.91 0.46
N SER A 268 27.90 -9.42 1.40
CA SER A 268 26.45 -9.52 1.28
C SER A 268 25.79 -8.15 1.31
N GLN A 269 26.29 -7.24 2.16
CA GLN A 269 25.84 -5.85 2.19
C GLN A 269 26.14 -5.12 0.88
N GLU A 270 27.35 -5.25 0.34
CA GLU A 270 27.74 -4.67 -0.95
C GLU A 270 26.87 -5.19 -2.10
N ARG A 271 26.65 -6.51 -2.16
CA ARG A 271 25.78 -7.11 -3.18
C ARG A 271 24.36 -6.56 -3.10
N TYR A 272 23.83 -6.37 -1.89
CA TYR A 272 22.49 -5.83 -1.72
C TYR A 272 22.43 -4.33 -2.04
N ARG A 273 23.44 -3.55 -1.65
CA ARG A 273 23.58 -2.14 -2.03
C ARG A 273 23.62 -1.97 -3.55
N GLU A 274 24.37 -2.80 -4.26
CA GLU A 274 24.42 -2.78 -5.73
C GLU A 274 23.07 -3.15 -6.34
N LYS A 275 22.34 -4.09 -5.72
CA LYS A 275 20.97 -4.40 -6.13
C LYS A 275 20.04 -3.17 -5.97
N ILE A 276 20.12 -2.45 -4.85
CA ILE A 276 19.33 -1.24 -4.62
C ILE A 276 19.70 -0.15 -5.62
N ARG A 277 20.99 0.08 -5.89
CA ARG A 277 21.44 1.02 -6.93
C ARG A 277 20.78 0.72 -8.26
N ARG A 278 20.95 -0.50 -8.77
CA ARG A 278 20.42 -0.87 -10.09
C ARG A 278 18.91 -0.68 -10.17
N MET A 279 18.17 -1.14 -9.15
CA MET A 279 16.70 -0.98 -9.10
C MET A 279 16.24 0.49 -9.03
N THR A 280 17.05 1.37 -8.42
CA THR A 280 16.78 2.81 -8.38
C THR A 280 16.94 3.41 -9.78
N GLU A 281 18.06 3.10 -10.45
CA GLU A 281 18.41 3.63 -11.77
C GLU A 281 17.50 3.10 -12.88
N GLU A 282 17.10 1.83 -12.81
CA GLU A 282 16.11 1.22 -13.72
C GLU A 282 14.76 1.97 -13.72
N ARG A 283 14.47 2.74 -12.68
CA ARG A 283 13.24 3.54 -12.54
C ARG A 283 13.42 5.02 -12.85
N GLY A 284 14.54 5.40 -13.45
CA GLY A 284 14.83 6.79 -13.82
C GLY A 284 15.19 7.67 -12.63
N ALA A 285 15.53 7.08 -11.48
CA ALA A 285 16.02 7.80 -10.31
C ALA A 285 17.54 7.65 -10.18
N THR A 286 18.22 8.68 -9.68
CA THR A 286 19.66 8.64 -9.43
C THR A 286 19.92 8.08 -8.03
N PHE A 287 20.61 6.95 -7.95
CA PHE A 287 21.02 6.39 -6.66
C PHE A 287 22.04 7.30 -5.96
N LEU A 288 21.81 7.63 -4.69
CA LEU A 288 22.80 8.34 -3.87
C LEU A 288 23.50 7.40 -2.90
N ASP A 289 22.73 6.78 -2.00
CA ASP A 289 23.30 5.86 -1.04
C ASP A 289 22.27 4.88 -0.46
N TYR A 290 22.78 3.78 0.11
CA TYR A 290 21.99 2.81 0.86
C TYR A 290 22.82 2.19 1.97
N ASN A 291 22.27 2.21 3.19
CA ASN A 291 22.90 1.62 4.36
C ASN A 291 22.12 0.40 4.85
N CYS A 292 22.70 -0.79 4.72
CA CYS A 292 22.09 -2.06 5.13
C CYS A 292 21.84 -2.16 6.64
N SER A 293 22.61 -1.45 7.44
CA SER A 293 22.60 -1.52 8.91
C SER A 293 21.59 -0.56 9.54
N THR A 294 21.30 0.56 8.88
CA THR A 294 20.29 1.53 9.31
C THR A 294 18.98 1.45 8.50
N GLY A 295 18.99 0.73 7.37
CA GLY A 295 17.83 0.61 6.49
C GLY A 295 17.47 1.93 5.82
N VAL A 296 18.44 2.84 5.70
CA VAL A 296 18.26 4.15 5.09
C VAL A 296 18.64 4.08 3.61
N TRP A 297 17.73 4.51 2.75
CA TRP A 297 17.91 4.59 1.31
C TRP A 297 17.71 6.03 0.85
N ARG A 298 18.69 6.55 0.09
CA ARG A 298 18.66 7.90 -0.46
C ARG A 298 18.83 7.87 -1.98
N PHE A 299 18.00 8.62 -2.68
CA PHE A 299 18.03 8.75 -4.13
C PHE A 299 17.49 10.11 -4.59
N GLN A 300 17.71 10.47 -5.84
CA GLN A 300 17.18 11.68 -6.45
C GLN A 300 16.25 11.34 -7.62
N VAL A 301 15.28 12.21 -7.85
CA VAL A 301 14.40 12.16 -9.02
C VAL A 301 14.49 13.49 -9.75
N GLU A 302 14.38 13.49 -11.07
CA GLU A 302 14.27 14.74 -11.84
C GLU A 302 12.91 15.41 -11.67
N HIS A 303 11.86 14.60 -11.49
CA HIS A 303 10.47 14.99 -11.30
C HIS A 303 9.67 13.76 -10.79
N PHE A 304 8.40 13.95 -10.39
CA PHE A 304 7.52 12.92 -9.78
C PHE A 304 6.42 12.42 -10.72
#